data_AF-A0A7S2JPK6-F1
#
_entry.id   AF-A0A7S2JPK6-F1
#
_cell.length_a   1.000
_cell.length_b   1.000
_cell.length_c   1.000
_cell.angle_alpha   90.00
_cell.angle_beta   90.00
_cell.angle_gamma   90.00
#
_symmetry.space_group_name_H-M   'P 1'
#
loop_
_entity.id
_entity.type
_entity.pdbx_description
1 polymer ?
#
loop_
_entity_poly.entity_id
_entity_poly.type
_entity_poly.pdbx_seq_one_letter_code
_entity_poly.pdbx_strand_id
1 'polypeptide(L)'
;VGWYVYNYLAFAPGTCNKVNRSEPGGEEAYFECAVWGVGNETLAMASMAEQGINMVMPYDFTVFGKHRLPKRFAPMYPDAQTLMREMLLKYFDTAAQHKMKVMLHMASLDLNRGGFTNVTLGWLEESVALVKDHPALLGYYVCDDCRPKYALAQVYNTIKELDPFHLAIGAVFGGSVHKYGDMTADPRGSSDDLAPVLRGLRWSGRR
;
A
#
# COMPACT_ATOMS: atom_id res chain seq x y z
N VAL A 1 1.28 12.88 13.33
CA VAL A 1 2.51 12.09 13.56
C VAL A 1 2.85 11.42 12.24
N GLY A 2 3.83 11.94 11.52
CA GLY A 2 4.24 11.41 10.21
C GLY A 2 5.37 10.40 10.38
N TRP A 3 5.26 9.26 9.72
CA TRP A 3 6.30 8.23 9.67
C TRP A 3 7.17 8.48 8.45
N TYR A 4 8.49 8.60 8.63
CA TYR A 4 9.44 8.68 7.54
C TYR A 4 10.29 7.42 7.52
N VAL A 5 10.09 6.58 6.50
CA VAL A 5 10.92 5.41 6.23
C VAL A 5 11.86 5.76 5.08
N TYR A 6 13.15 5.84 5.33
CA TYR A 6 14.16 5.99 4.29
C TYR A 6 14.44 4.61 3.68
N ASN A 7 13.87 4.35 2.51
CA ASN A 7 14.15 3.15 1.73
C ASN A 7 15.18 3.45 0.64
N TYR A 8 16.36 2.86 0.73
CA TYR A 8 17.27 2.69 -0.41
C TYR A 8 16.91 1.38 -1.11
N LEU A 9 15.86 1.37 -1.93
CA LEU A 9 15.49 0.19 -2.73
C LEU A 9 16.61 -0.09 -3.75
N ALA A 10 17.47 -1.06 -3.45
CA ALA A 10 18.29 -1.72 -4.47
C ALA A 10 17.42 -2.84 -5.08
N PHE A 11 17.24 -2.80 -6.39
CA PHE A 11 16.44 -3.75 -7.20
C PHE A 11 17.11 -5.14 -7.34
N ALA A 12 17.83 -5.61 -6.33
CA ALA A 12 18.36 -6.97 -6.30
C ALA A 12 17.42 -7.85 -5.46
N PRO A 13 17.01 -9.04 -5.96
CA PRO A 13 16.39 -10.05 -5.11
C PRO A 13 17.26 -10.27 -3.86
N GLY A 14 16.71 -10.02 -2.68
CA GLY A 14 17.40 -10.29 -1.41
C GLY A 14 18.15 -9.14 -0.74
N THR A 15 18.03 -7.88 -1.18
CA THR A 15 18.59 -6.74 -0.43
C THR A 15 17.55 -6.03 0.43
N CYS A 16 17.61 -6.24 1.75
CA CYS A 16 16.85 -5.47 2.76
C CYS A 16 17.74 -4.40 3.40
N ASN A 17 17.22 -3.19 3.63
CA ASN A 17 17.87 -2.25 4.54
C ASN A 17 17.28 -2.40 5.94
N LYS A 18 18.14 -2.44 6.96
CA LYS A 18 17.69 -2.34 8.35
C LYS A 18 17.20 -0.92 8.63
N VAL A 19 15.96 -0.80 9.11
CA VAL A 19 15.41 0.47 9.60
C VAL A 19 15.42 0.41 11.12
N ASN A 20 16.27 1.24 11.75
CA ASN A 20 16.32 1.38 13.20
C ASN A 20 15.49 2.59 13.64
N ARG A 21 14.64 2.41 14.66
CA ARG A 21 14.08 3.53 15.41
C ARG A 21 13.94 3.16 16.88
N SER A 22 14.36 4.09 17.73
CA SER A 22 14.02 4.13 19.15
C SER A 22 12.98 5.21 19.41
N GLU A 23 11.84 4.83 19.98
CA GLU A 23 10.96 5.77 20.68
C GLU A 23 10.97 5.45 22.18
N PRO A 24 10.92 6.45 23.07
CA PRO A 24 10.81 6.21 24.50
C PRO A 24 9.40 5.69 24.83
N GLY A 25 9.31 4.40 25.20
CA GLY A 25 8.10 3.79 25.77
C GLY A 25 7.18 3.03 24.81
N GLY A 26 7.56 2.89 23.53
CA GLY A 26 6.92 1.95 22.61
C GLY A 26 7.80 0.72 22.38
N GLU A 27 7.22 -0.47 22.20
CA GLU A 27 7.98 -1.61 21.71
C GLU A 27 8.51 -1.30 20.30
N GLU A 28 9.83 -1.36 20.13
CA GLU A 28 10.45 -1.13 18.83
C GLU A 28 10.08 -2.27 17.86
N ALA A 29 9.38 -1.93 16.78
CA ALA A 29 9.14 -2.86 15.68
C ALA A 29 10.22 -2.67 14.61
N TYR A 30 11.09 -3.67 14.48
CA TYR A 30 12.06 -3.77 13.39
C TYR A 30 11.41 -4.45 12.19
N PHE A 31 11.64 -3.94 10.98
CA PHE A 31 11.16 -4.59 9.77
C PHE A 31 12.33 -5.04 8.89
N GLU A 32 12.37 -6.33 8.60
CA GLU A 32 13.20 -6.90 7.55
C GLU A 32 12.27 -7.31 6.39
N CYS A 33 12.57 -6.83 5.18
CA CYS A 33 11.57 -6.65 4.12
C CYS A 33 11.98 -7.30 2.80
N ALA A 34 11.25 -8.30 2.33
CA ALA A 34 11.46 -8.86 0.98
C ALA A 34 10.47 -8.29 -0.06
N VAL A 35 10.97 -7.97 -1.25
CA VAL A 35 10.20 -7.48 -2.42
C VAL A 35 10.22 -8.54 -3.51
N TRP A 36 9.06 -9.11 -3.85
CA TRP A 36 8.94 -10.22 -4.80
C TRP A 36 7.70 -10.09 -5.70
N GLY A 37 7.71 -10.84 -6.81
CA GLY A 37 6.62 -10.93 -7.78
C GLY A 37 5.88 -12.26 -7.72
N VAL A 38 4.60 -12.19 -8.11
CA VAL A 38 3.55 -13.21 -7.90
C VAL A 38 3.84 -14.51 -8.67
N GLY A 39 3.96 -15.62 -7.95
CA GLY A 39 3.99 -16.95 -8.59
C GLY A 39 4.30 -18.12 -7.66
N ASN A 40 5.17 -17.93 -6.66
CA ASN A 40 5.54 -19.00 -5.71
C ASN A 40 5.80 -18.49 -4.28
N GLU A 41 5.29 -17.30 -3.96
CA GLU A 41 5.67 -16.53 -2.78
C GLU A 41 5.25 -17.18 -1.47
N THR A 42 4.12 -17.89 -1.45
CA THR A 42 3.68 -18.62 -0.25
C THR A 42 4.66 -19.71 0.17
N LEU A 43 5.36 -20.35 -0.79
CA LEU A 43 6.40 -21.33 -0.47
C LEU A 43 7.69 -20.66 0.03
N ALA A 44 7.97 -19.44 -0.42
CA ALA A 44 9.15 -18.69 0.00
C ALA A 44 9.01 -18.09 1.41
N MET A 45 7.78 -17.81 1.89
CA MET A 45 7.55 -17.18 3.19
C MET A 45 8.14 -17.95 4.37
N ALA A 46 8.07 -19.28 4.34
CA ALA A 46 8.70 -20.11 5.37
C ALA A 46 10.22 -19.86 5.44
N SER A 47 10.90 -19.92 4.29
CA SER A 47 12.35 -19.67 4.20
C SER A 47 12.73 -18.22 4.51
N MET A 48 11.88 -17.25 4.18
CA MET A 48 12.08 -15.84 4.54
C MET A 48 11.98 -15.66 6.07
N ALA A 49 10.97 -16.27 6.71
CA ALA A 49 10.81 -16.23 8.15
C ALA A 49 11.99 -16.90 8.89
N GLU A 50 12.53 -18.00 8.37
CA GLU A 50 13.75 -18.65 8.88
C GLU A 50 14.98 -17.73 8.83
N GLN A 51 15.01 -16.78 7.89
CA GLN A 51 16.06 -15.77 7.76
C GLN A 51 15.82 -14.52 8.62
N GLY A 52 14.74 -14.47 9.41
CA GLY A 52 14.40 -13.32 10.25
C GLY A 52 13.55 -12.25 9.57
N ILE A 53 13.19 -12.44 8.29
CA ILE A 53 12.27 -11.54 7.57
C ILE A 53 10.90 -11.59 8.26
N ASN A 54 10.37 -10.42 8.59
CA ASN A 54 9.09 -10.29 9.27
C ASN A 54 8.12 -9.34 8.55
N MET A 55 8.49 -8.83 7.37
CA MET A 55 7.63 -8.08 6.49
C MET A 55 7.83 -8.47 5.02
N VAL A 56 6.76 -8.50 4.26
CA VAL A 56 6.76 -8.69 2.81
C VAL A 56 5.93 -7.61 2.13
N MET A 57 6.33 -7.25 0.91
CA MET A 57 5.61 -6.30 0.08
C MET A 57 5.47 -6.87 -1.33
N PRO A 58 4.34 -7.55 -1.64
CA PRO A 58 4.15 -8.14 -2.96
C PRO A 58 3.92 -7.03 -3.99
N TYR A 59 4.76 -6.96 -5.02
CA TYR A 59 4.57 -6.00 -6.12
C TYR A 59 3.53 -6.52 -7.11
N ASP A 60 2.76 -5.59 -7.67
CA ASP A 60 1.73 -5.86 -8.69
C ASP A 60 0.69 -6.92 -8.30
N PHE A 61 0.56 -7.20 -7.00
CA PHE A 61 -0.39 -8.16 -6.49
C PHE A 61 -1.72 -7.49 -6.18
N THR A 62 -2.36 -7.02 -7.25
CA THR A 62 -3.58 -6.23 -7.17
C THR A 62 -4.77 -7.04 -7.65
N VAL A 63 -5.75 -7.22 -6.76
CA VAL A 63 -7.01 -7.91 -7.07
C VAL A 63 -7.89 -7.07 -7.99
N PHE A 64 -7.89 -5.76 -7.77
CA PHE A 64 -8.67 -4.77 -8.51
C PHE A 64 -7.71 -3.83 -9.23
N GLY A 65 -8.05 -3.28 -10.42
CA GLY A 65 -7.08 -2.50 -11.19
C GLY A 65 -7.05 -2.64 -12.71
N LYS A 66 -6.27 -1.74 -13.33
CA LYS A 66 -5.90 -1.80 -14.76
C LYS A 66 -4.91 -2.92 -15.09
N HIS A 67 -4.11 -3.32 -14.10
CA HIS A 67 -3.16 -4.44 -14.19
C HIS A 67 -3.77 -5.78 -13.79
N ARG A 68 -5.11 -5.89 -13.74
CA ARG A 68 -5.78 -7.20 -13.70
C ARG A 68 -5.23 -8.08 -14.82
N LEU A 69 -5.18 -9.39 -14.55
CA LEU A 69 -4.72 -10.46 -15.47
C LEU A 69 -4.86 -10.01 -16.94
N PRO A 70 -3.76 -9.97 -17.73
CA PRO A 70 -3.78 -9.45 -19.08
C PRO A 70 -4.99 -9.97 -19.85
N LYS A 71 -5.71 -9.11 -20.59
CA LYS A 71 -6.97 -9.48 -21.26
C LYS A 71 -6.94 -10.80 -22.04
N ARG A 72 -5.76 -11.22 -22.53
CA ARG A 72 -5.53 -12.52 -23.19
C ARG A 72 -5.80 -13.75 -22.30
N PHE A 73 -5.74 -13.61 -20.98
CA PHE A 73 -6.02 -14.68 -20.02
C PHE A 73 -7.45 -14.61 -19.44
N ALA A 74 -8.16 -13.49 -19.62
CA ALA A 74 -9.53 -13.34 -19.13
C ALA A 74 -10.50 -14.44 -19.64
N PRO A 75 -10.40 -14.95 -20.89
CA PRO A 75 -11.26 -16.05 -21.34
C PRO A 75 -10.94 -17.41 -20.69
N MET A 76 -9.71 -17.63 -20.20
CA MET A 76 -9.33 -18.87 -19.51
C MET A 76 -9.80 -18.90 -18.06
N TYR A 77 -10.06 -17.73 -17.48
CA TYR A 77 -10.49 -17.58 -16.10
C TYR A 77 -11.73 -16.69 -16.08
N PRO A 78 -12.92 -17.25 -16.41
CA PRO A 78 -14.18 -16.50 -16.35
C PRO A 78 -14.42 -15.90 -14.96
N ASP A 79 -13.77 -16.45 -13.93
CA ASP A 79 -13.74 -15.92 -12.57
C ASP A 79 -12.33 -15.52 -12.09
N ALA A 80 -11.57 -14.86 -12.96
CA ALA A 80 -10.24 -14.33 -12.65
C ALA A 80 -10.21 -13.46 -11.38
N GLN A 81 -11.30 -12.76 -11.08
CA GLN A 81 -11.37 -11.89 -9.90
C GLN A 81 -11.47 -12.72 -8.61
N THR A 82 -12.33 -13.73 -8.55
CA THR A 82 -12.40 -14.62 -7.39
C THR A 82 -11.07 -15.33 -7.18
N LEU A 83 -10.44 -15.84 -8.24
CA LEU A 83 -9.13 -16.46 -8.14
C LEU A 83 -8.07 -15.50 -7.56
N MET A 84 -8.01 -14.26 -8.04
CA MET A 84 -7.07 -13.27 -7.51
C MET A 84 -7.38 -12.90 -6.05
N ARG A 85 -8.65 -12.82 -5.66
CA ARG A 85 -9.07 -12.60 -4.26
C ARG A 85 -8.59 -13.75 -3.37
N GLU A 86 -8.84 -14.98 -3.78
CA GLU A 86 -8.43 -16.19 -3.06
C GLU A 86 -6.90 -16.27 -2.94
N MET A 87 -6.18 -15.96 -4.02
CA MET A 87 -4.72 -15.90 -3.99
C MET A 87 -4.21 -14.83 -3.04
N LEU A 88 -4.83 -13.64 -3.02
CA LEU A 88 -4.46 -12.58 -2.08
C LEU A 88 -4.69 -13.01 -0.64
N LEU A 89 -5.88 -13.52 -0.32
CA LEU A 89 -6.19 -13.96 1.04
C LEU A 89 -5.27 -15.09 1.48
N LYS A 90 -5.00 -16.07 0.61
CA LYS A 90 -4.04 -17.14 0.89
C LYS A 90 -2.62 -16.61 1.18
N TYR A 91 -2.19 -15.57 0.47
CA TYR A 91 -0.90 -14.90 0.73
C TYR A 91 -0.87 -14.28 2.13
N PHE A 92 -1.94 -13.58 2.50
CA PHE A 92 -2.10 -12.99 3.83
C PHE A 92 -2.17 -14.04 4.95
N ASP A 93 -2.93 -15.13 4.74
CA ASP A 93 -2.99 -16.27 5.67
C ASP A 93 -1.61 -16.90 5.88
N THR A 94 -0.86 -17.08 4.79
CA THR A 94 0.50 -17.63 4.85
C THR A 94 1.44 -16.69 5.60
N ALA A 95 1.35 -15.38 5.37
CA ALA A 95 2.13 -14.39 6.10
C ALA A 95 1.80 -14.43 7.61
N ALA A 96 0.51 -14.49 7.97
CA ALA A 96 0.07 -14.62 9.37
C ALA A 96 0.62 -15.90 10.03
N GLN A 97 0.55 -17.04 9.33
CA GLN A 97 1.08 -18.32 9.81
C GLN A 97 2.58 -18.23 10.16
N HIS A 98 3.34 -17.44 9.40
CA HIS A 98 4.77 -17.21 9.62
C HIS A 98 5.08 -15.96 10.46
N LYS A 99 4.07 -15.34 11.11
CA LYS A 99 4.21 -14.11 11.91
C LYS A 99 4.81 -12.93 11.13
N MET A 100 4.62 -12.93 9.82
CA MET A 100 5.04 -11.86 8.93
C MET A 100 3.93 -10.84 8.74
N LYS A 101 4.33 -9.61 8.45
CA LYS A 101 3.46 -8.50 8.09
C LYS A 101 3.46 -8.25 6.59
N VAL A 102 2.34 -7.79 6.05
CA VAL A 102 2.15 -7.50 4.64
C VAL A 102 1.95 -6.00 4.46
N MET A 103 2.81 -5.40 3.66
CA MET A 103 2.60 -4.08 3.10
C MET A 103 2.00 -4.27 1.69
N LEU A 104 0.70 -4.03 1.52
CA LEU A 104 0.03 -4.34 0.25
C LEU A 104 0.30 -3.25 -0.79
N HIS A 105 0.91 -3.61 -1.92
CA HIS A 105 1.09 -2.68 -3.03
C HIS A 105 -0.23 -2.39 -3.76
N MET A 106 -0.56 -1.11 -3.88
CA MET A 106 -1.76 -0.58 -4.55
C MET A 106 -1.46 -0.14 -5.99
N ALA A 107 -0.56 -0.86 -6.69
CA ALA A 107 -0.06 -0.56 -8.04
C ALA A 107 -1.17 -0.29 -9.07
N SER A 108 -2.34 -0.88 -8.82
CA SER A 108 -3.51 -0.88 -9.67
C SER A 108 -4.19 0.47 -9.84
N LEU A 109 -3.89 1.43 -8.97
CA LEU A 109 -4.49 2.75 -9.00
C LEU A 109 -4.03 3.57 -10.23
N ASP A 110 -2.91 3.22 -10.88
CA ASP A 110 -2.34 3.90 -12.08
C ASP A 110 -2.46 5.43 -12.00
N LEU A 111 -2.12 5.99 -10.83
CA LEU A 111 -2.25 7.42 -10.55
C LEU A 111 -1.47 8.26 -11.59
N ASN A 112 -0.36 7.68 -12.08
CA ASN A 112 0.54 8.24 -13.10
C ASN A 112 -0.12 8.60 -14.43
N ARG A 113 -1.22 7.94 -14.81
CA ARG A 113 -1.85 8.15 -16.14
C ARG A 113 -3.24 8.74 -16.09
N GLY A 114 -3.91 8.75 -14.94
CA GLY A 114 -5.31 9.17 -14.84
C GLY A 114 -5.68 9.99 -13.60
N GLY A 115 -4.77 10.15 -12.63
CA GLY A 115 -5.11 10.72 -11.33
C GLY A 115 -6.09 9.84 -10.55
N PHE A 116 -6.76 10.45 -9.57
CA PHE A 116 -7.76 9.77 -8.74
C PHE A 116 -9.17 9.99 -9.30
N THR A 117 -9.81 8.91 -9.75
CA THR A 117 -11.13 8.88 -10.41
C THR A 117 -12.11 8.01 -9.62
N ASN A 118 -13.41 8.04 -9.97
CA ASN A 118 -14.40 7.12 -9.37
C ASN A 118 -14.06 5.64 -9.60
N VAL A 119 -13.39 5.30 -10.70
CA VAL A 119 -12.99 3.92 -11.00
C VAL A 119 -11.85 3.48 -10.07
N THR A 120 -10.83 4.33 -9.90
CA THR A 120 -9.72 4.04 -8.99
C THR A 120 -10.17 4.06 -7.53
N LEU A 121 -11.16 4.91 -7.19
CA LEU A 121 -11.81 4.90 -5.89
C LEU A 121 -12.48 3.55 -5.60
N GLY A 122 -13.30 3.03 -6.52
CA GLY A 122 -13.94 1.72 -6.34
C GLY A 122 -12.93 0.59 -6.16
N TRP A 123 -11.83 0.60 -6.92
CA TRP A 123 -10.75 -0.38 -6.73
C TRP A 123 -10.06 -0.26 -5.38
N LEU A 124 -9.88 0.97 -4.87
CA LEU A 124 -9.31 1.22 -3.56
C LEU A 124 -10.24 0.72 -2.45
N GLU A 125 -11.52 1.05 -2.52
CA GLU A 125 -12.55 0.59 -1.57
C GLU A 125 -12.62 -0.92 -1.49
N GLU A 126 -12.70 -1.60 -2.63
CA GLU A 126 -12.76 -3.07 -2.69
C GLU A 126 -11.49 -3.72 -2.14
N SER A 127 -10.30 -3.15 -2.42
CA SER A 127 -9.03 -3.65 -1.92
C SER A 127 -8.92 -3.50 -0.40
N VAL A 128 -9.24 -2.32 0.12
CA VAL A 128 -9.18 -2.03 1.56
C VAL A 128 -10.18 -2.91 2.32
N ALA A 129 -11.43 -2.98 1.86
CA ALA A 129 -12.46 -3.79 2.49
C ALA A 129 -12.10 -5.29 2.54
N LEU A 130 -11.30 -5.78 1.59
CA LEU A 130 -10.89 -7.18 1.53
C LEU A 130 -9.87 -7.56 2.60
N VAL A 131 -8.97 -6.65 2.99
CA VAL A 131 -7.81 -7.00 3.83
C VAL A 131 -7.67 -6.20 5.13
N LYS A 132 -8.44 -5.12 5.33
CA LYS A 132 -8.29 -4.22 6.49
C LYS A 132 -8.39 -4.90 7.85
N ASP A 133 -9.13 -6.00 7.94
CA ASP A 133 -9.33 -6.75 9.20
C ASP A 133 -8.36 -7.94 9.32
N HIS A 134 -7.46 -8.13 8.36
CA HIS A 134 -6.55 -9.28 8.33
C HIS A 134 -5.36 -9.07 9.28
N PRO A 135 -5.02 -10.01 10.17
CA PRO A 135 -3.97 -9.82 11.19
C PRO A 135 -2.55 -9.64 10.62
N ALA A 136 -2.30 -10.15 9.42
CA ALA A 136 -1.03 -9.93 8.71
C ALA A 136 -0.90 -8.54 8.08
N LEU A 137 -1.98 -7.75 7.94
CA LEU A 137 -1.87 -6.42 7.35
C LEU A 137 -1.01 -5.50 8.23
N LEU A 138 -0.11 -4.77 7.58
CA LEU A 138 0.64 -3.66 8.17
C LEU A 138 0.23 -2.32 7.57
N GLY A 139 -0.05 -2.31 6.27
CA GLY A 139 -0.43 -1.10 5.57
C GLY A 139 -0.54 -1.27 4.07
N TYR A 140 -0.70 -0.12 3.43
CA TYR A 140 -0.88 0.04 2.00
C TYR A 140 0.31 0.82 1.44
N TYR A 141 1.00 0.22 0.49
CA TYR A 141 2.02 0.88 -0.32
C TYR A 141 1.35 1.45 -1.56
N VAL A 142 1.12 2.76 -1.58
CA VAL A 142 0.30 3.43 -2.59
C VAL A 142 0.96 3.34 -3.97
N CYS A 143 2.25 3.68 -4.08
CA CYS A 143 3.02 3.57 -5.31
C CYS A 143 4.46 4.09 -5.17
N ASP A 144 5.25 3.82 -6.22
CA ASP A 144 6.52 4.45 -6.52
C ASP A 144 6.33 5.74 -7.34
N ASP A 145 6.95 6.83 -6.89
CA ASP A 145 7.18 8.04 -7.70
C ASP A 145 5.93 8.68 -8.31
N CYS A 146 4.78 8.46 -7.68
CA CYS A 146 3.50 8.85 -8.26
C CYS A 146 3.39 10.34 -8.58
N ARG A 147 2.73 10.58 -9.71
CA ARG A 147 2.25 11.89 -10.15
C ARG A 147 0.83 11.72 -10.70
N PRO A 148 -0.02 12.77 -10.68
CA PRO A 148 0.20 14.04 -10.02
C PRO A 148 -0.01 13.93 -8.51
N LYS A 149 0.63 14.81 -7.74
CA LYS A 149 0.75 14.66 -6.28
C LYS A 149 -0.55 14.89 -5.53
N TYR A 150 -1.45 15.72 -6.06
CA TYR A 150 -2.77 15.95 -5.45
C TYR A 150 -3.60 14.67 -5.35
N ALA A 151 -3.38 13.71 -6.26
CA ALA A 151 -4.05 12.42 -6.21
C ALA A 151 -3.59 11.57 -5.00
N LEU A 152 -2.40 11.81 -4.47
CA LEU A 152 -1.87 11.07 -3.32
C LEU A 152 -2.50 11.52 -2.01
N ALA A 153 -2.73 12.82 -1.82
CA ALA A 153 -3.48 13.33 -0.67
C ALA A 153 -4.89 12.71 -0.63
N GLN A 154 -5.56 12.67 -1.80
CA GLN A 154 -6.86 12.03 -1.94
C GLN A 154 -6.82 10.53 -1.61
N VAL A 155 -5.85 9.77 -2.16
CA VAL A 155 -5.71 8.34 -1.85
C VAL A 155 -5.44 8.12 -0.36
N TYR A 156 -4.54 8.90 0.23
CA TYR A 156 -4.22 8.82 1.65
C TYR A 156 -5.47 9.07 2.51
N ASN A 157 -6.17 10.17 2.28
CA ASN A 157 -7.40 10.51 3.02
C ASN A 157 -8.47 9.43 2.85
N THR A 158 -8.65 8.90 1.64
CA THR A 158 -9.58 7.79 1.39
C THR A 158 -9.20 6.54 2.19
N ILE A 159 -7.92 6.14 2.17
CA ILE A 159 -7.45 5.00 2.96
C ILE A 159 -7.72 5.25 4.44
N LYS A 160 -7.45 6.45 4.95
CA LYS A 160 -7.67 6.79 6.37
C LYS A 160 -9.14 6.80 6.77
N GLU A 161 -10.04 7.15 5.85
CA GLU A 161 -11.48 7.04 6.07
C GLU A 161 -11.96 5.57 6.09
N LEU A 162 -11.41 4.72 5.23
CA LEU A 162 -11.79 3.31 5.12
C LEU A 162 -11.13 2.41 6.19
N ASP A 163 -9.89 2.72 6.54
CA ASP A 163 -9.02 2.00 7.47
C ASP A 163 -8.08 2.98 8.20
N PRO A 164 -8.52 3.52 9.36
CA PRO A 164 -7.75 4.49 10.10
C PRO A 164 -6.52 3.90 10.80
N PHE A 165 -6.41 2.57 10.93
CA PHE A 165 -5.44 1.91 11.80
C PHE A 165 -4.16 1.50 11.07
N HIS A 166 -4.24 1.09 9.81
CA HIS A 166 -3.08 0.59 9.07
C HIS A 166 -2.28 1.69 8.37
N LEU A 167 -0.99 1.47 8.14
CA LEU A 167 -0.12 2.48 7.50
C LEU A 167 -0.54 2.75 6.05
N ALA A 168 -0.28 3.96 5.58
CA ALA A 168 -0.37 4.30 4.16
C ALA A 168 0.95 4.99 3.78
N ILE A 169 1.74 4.37 2.90
CA ILE A 169 3.08 4.81 2.55
C ILE A 169 3.26 4.81 1.02
N GLY A 170 4.34 5.44 0.54
CA GLY A 170 4.78 5.36 -0.86
C GLY A 170 6.26 5.66 -0.95
N ALA A 171 6.87 5.42 -2.11
CA ALA A 171 8.26 5.80 -2.35
C ALA A 171 8.37 7.09 -3.16
N VAL A 172 9.49 7.79 -2.93
CA VAL A 172 9.83 9.03 -3.60
C VAL A 172 11.22 8.94 -4.21
N PHE A 173 11.32 9.27 -5.50
CA PHE A 173 12.56 9.14 -6.25
C PHE A 173 13.63 10.05 -5.67
N GLY A 174 14.79 9.49 -5.36
CA GLY A 174 15.93 10.23 -4.87
C GLY A 174 15.66 11.03 -3.58
N GLY A 175 14.76 10.54 -2.71
CA GLY A 175 14.49 11.18 -1.41
C GLY A 175 13.84 12.56 -1.50
N SER A 176 13.29 12.95 -2.65
CA SER A 176 12.70 14.27 -2.89
C SER A 176 11.34 14.46 -2.22
N VAL A 177 11.27 14.31 -0.90
CA VAL A 177 10.04 14.47 -0.09
C VAL A 177 9.46 15.88 -0.15
N HIS A 178 10.28 16.91 -0.42
CA HIS A 178 9.83 18.30 -0.57
C HIS A 178 8.74 18.46 -1.63
N LYS A 179 8.70 17.54 -2.61
CA LYS A 179 7.68 17.54 -3.64
C LYS A 179 6.29 17.19 -3.05
N TYR A 180 6.22 16.40 -1.99
CA TYR A 180 4.99 15.83 -1.45
C TYR A 180 4.47 16.54 -0.20
N GLY A 181 5.22 17.50 0.33
CA GLY A 181 4.71 18.41 1.35
C GLY A 181 4.03 19.62 0.71
N ASP A 182 3.20 20.29 1.50
CA ASP A 182 2.69 21.63 1.22
C ASP A 182 3.89 22.57 1.17
N MET A 183 4.57 22.64 0.01
CA MET A 183 5.69 23.57 -0.15
C MET A 183 5.19 24.95 0.25
N THR A 184 5.95 25.59 1.14
CA THR A 184 5.66 26.90 1.72
C THR A 184 4.98 27.85 0.73
N ALA A 185 3.74 28.24 1.05
CA ALA A 185 3.02 29.40 0.53
C ALA A 185 2.61 29.40 -0.96
N ASP A 186 1.76 28.47 -1.40
CA ASP A 186 0.65 28.95 -2.24
C ASP A 186 -0.38 29.58 -1.29
N PRO A 187 -0.57 30.91 -1.29
CA PRO A 187 -1.55 31.58 -0.44
C PRO A 187 -3.00 31.17 -0.76
N ARG A 188 -3.23 30.42 -1.84
CA ARG A 188 -4.54 29.82 -2.12
C ARG A 188 -4.82 28.57 -1.30
N GLY A 189 -3.78 27.91 -0.76
CA GLY A 189 -3.87 26.54 -0.26
C GLY A 189 -4.36 25.61 -1.37
N SER A 190 -3.58 24.61 -1.81
CA SER A 190 -4.26 23.54 -2.56
C SER A 190 -5.20 22.88 -1.56
N SER A 191 -6.51 23.04 -1.75
CA SER A 191 -7.53 22.57 -0.82
C SER A 191 -7.73 21.05 -0.92
N ASP A 192 -6.73 20.30 -1.39
CA ASP A 192 -6.82 18.87 -1.62
C ASP A 192 -6.80 18.06 -0.32
N ASP A 193 -6.30 18.64 0.78
CA ASP A 193 -6.38 18.08 2.13
C ASP A 193 -7.75 18.27 2.81
N LEU A 194 -8.60 19.16 2.29
CA LEU A 194 -9.87 19.55 2.93
C LEU A 194 -11.11 18.95 2.25
N ALA A 195 -10.94 18.28 1.11
CA ALA A 195 -12.03 17.61 0.44
C ALA A 195 -12.15 16.16 0.95
N PRO A 196 -13.20 15.80 1.72
CA PRO A 196 -13.50 14.40 1.98
C PRO A 196 -13.71 13.70 0.64
N VAL A 197 -13.04 12.57 0.45
CA VAL A 197 -13.07 11.86 -0.82
C VAL A 197 -14.33 11.00 -0.92
N LEU A 198 -14.80 10.47 0.21
CA LEU A 198 -16.09 9.81 0.29
C LEU A 198 -17.20 10.84 0.54
N ARG A 199 -18.14 10.94 -0.41
CA ARG A 199 -19.34 11.77 -0.25
C ARG A 199 -20.17 11.24 0.91
N GLY A 200 -20.11 11.90 2.08
CA GLY A 200 -21.02 11.63 3.20
C GLY A 200 -20.37 11.60 4.58
N LEU A 201 -19.05 11.49 4.68
CA LEU A 201 -18.32 11.53 5.95
C LEU A 201 -17.74 12.93 6.18
N ARG A 202 -18.61 13.92 6.42
CA ARG A 202 -18.14 15.16 7.05
C ARG A 202 -17.85 14.86 8.53
N TRP A 203 -16.63 15.20 8.93
CA TRP A 203 -16.25 15.61 10.27
C TRP A 203 -17.46 16.22 10.99
N SER A 204 -18.02 15.53 11.98
CA SER A 204 -19.00 16.09 12.89
C SER A 204 -18.25 17.08 13.78
N GLY A 205 -18.15 18.33 13.31
CA GLY A 205 -17.57 19.43 14.07
C GLY A 205 -18.29 19.57 15.41
N ARG A 206 -17.70 19.00 16.46
CA ARG A 206 -17.79 19.51 17.83
C ARG A 206 -16.37 19.82 18.28
N ARG A 207 -16.05 21.12 18.27
CA ARG A 207 -15.13 21.68 19.27
C ARG A 207 -15.95 21.95 20.52
#